data_AF-A0A6I1R159-F1
#
_entry.id   AF-A0A6I1R159-F1
#
_cell.length_a   1.000
_cell.length_b   1.000
_cell.length_c   1.000
_cell.angle_alpha   90.00
_cell.angle_beta   90.00
_cell.angle_gamma   90.00
#
_symmetry.space_group_name_H-M   'P 1'
#
loop_
_entity.id
_entity.type
_entity.pdbx_description
1 polymer ?
#
loop_
_entity_poly.entity_id
_entity_poly.type
_entity_poly.pdbx_seq_one_letter_code
_entity_poly.pdbx_strand_id
1 'polypeptide(L)' 'MSHAFGLAHVWNNEFEVLYQESQRAARFMILSLQTWAIGRPAPLRILKLFLENLLGHEELWFARASEIAASCGR' A
#
# COMPACT_ATOMS: atom_id res chain seq x y z
N MET A 1 -14.11 10.63 16.64
CA MET A 1 -13.38 9.53 15.97
C MET A 1 -14.05 9.27 14.63
N SER A 2 -13.59 9.95 13.58
CA SER A 2 -14.13 9.73 12.23
C SER A 2 -13.49 8.46 11.69
N HIS A 3 -14.25 7.36 11.65
CA HIS A 3 -13.91 6.27 10.73
C HIS A 3 -13.97 6.88 9.34
N ALA A 4 -12.80 7.09 8.72
CA ALA A 4 -12.71 7.59 7.37
C ALA A 4 -13.25 6.51 6.42
N PHE A 5 -14.58 6.46 6.25
CA PHE A 5 -15.23 5.62 5.25
C PHE A 5 -14.78 6.08 3.85
N GLY A 6 -14.11 5.20 3.11
CA GLY A 6 -13.61 5.50 1.77
C GLY A 6 -12.45 4.59 1.34
N LEU A 7 -11.88 4.89 0.16
CA LEU A 7 -10.81 4.10 -0.46
C LEU A 7 -9.59 3.89 0.45
N ALA A 8 -9.25 4.89 1.28
CA ALA A 8 -8.14 4.82 2.23
C ALA A 8 -8.30 3.67 3.23
N HIS A 9 -9.54 3.45 3.70
CA HIS A 9 -9.83 2.40 4.67
C HIS A 9 -9.67 1.00 4.05
N VAL A 10 -10.07 0.84 2.79
CA VAL A 10 -9.90 -0.43 2.06
C VAL A 10 -8.42 -0.77 1.93
N TRP A 11 -7.60 0.18 1.48
CA TRP A 11 -6.16 -0.03 1.36
C TRP A 11 -5.47 -0.26 2.69
N ASN A 12 -5.84 0.47 3.75
CA ASN A 12 -5.29 0.26 5.08
C ASN A 12 -5.64 -1.14 5.60
N ASN A 13 -6.89 -1.59 5.47
CA ASN A 13 -7.27 -2.93 5.95
C ASN A 13 -6.53 -4.04 5.20
N GLU A 14 -6.41 -3.93 3.87
CA GLU A 14 -5.66 -4.90 3.06
C GLU A 14 -4.19 -4.92 3.48
N PHE A 15 -3.58 -3.74 3.64
CA PHE A 15 -2.21 -3.60 4.10
C PHE A 15 -1.99 -4.25 5.48
N GLU A 16 -2.85 -3.95 6.47
CA GLU A 16 -2.72 -4.50 7.83
C GLU A 16 -2.77 -6.02 7.85
N VAL A 17 -3.66 -6.64 7.06
CA VAL A 17 -3.72 -8.10 6.95
C VAL A 17 -2.42 -8.65 6.37
N LEU A 18 -1.92 -8.07 5.27
CA LEU A 18 -0.68 -8.51 4.64
C LEU A 18 0.55 -8.29 5.54
N TYR A 19 0.56 -7.20 6.30
CA TYR A 19 1.61 -6.89 7.26
C TYR A 19 1.63 -7.86 8.44
N GLN A 20 0.47 -8.28 8.94
CA GLN A 20 0.39 -9.33 9.96
C GLN A 20 0.84 -10.69 9.41
N GLU A 21 0.43 -11.04 8.19
CA GLU A 21 0.84 -12.29 7.55
C GLU A 21 2.34 -12.33 7.22
N SER A 22 2.96 -11.17 6.96
CA SER A 22 4.37 -11.07 6.59
C SER A 22 5.31 -11.61 7.66
N GLN A 23 4.88 -11.57 8.94
CA GLN A 23 5.61 -12.15 10.07
C GLN A 23 5.88 -13.65 9.92
N ARG A 24 5.08 -14.35 9.11
CA ARG A 24 5.24 -15.80 8.85
C ARG A 24 5.88 -16.06 7.49
N ALA A 25 5.52 -15.29 6.48
CA ALA A 25 6.04 -15.42 5.12
C ALA A 25 5.83 -14.13 4.36
N ALA A 26 6.81 -13.74 3.54
CA ALA A 26 6.74 -12.51 2.75
C ALA A 26 5.42 -12.36 1.98
N ARG A 27 4.91 -11.12 1.95
CA ARG A 27 3.68 -10.72 1.26
C ARG A 27 3.95 -9.49 0.41
N PHE A 28 3.18 -9.34 -0.66
CA PHE A 28 3.25 -8.19 -1.55
C PHE A 28 1.88 -7.54 -1.64
N MET A 29 1.86 -6.21 -1.70
CA MET A 29 0.69 -5.43 -2.04
C MET A 29 0.96 -4.69 -3.35
N ILE A 30 0.04 -4.76 -4.30
CA ILE A 30 0.15 -4.06 -5.59
C ILE A 30 -0.97 -3.04 -5.70
N LEU A 31 -0.61 -1.76 -5.75
CA LEU A 31 -1.55 -0.68 -6.00
C LEU A 31 -1.62 -0.33 -7.49
N SER A 32 -2.78 -0.52 -8.11
CA SER A 32 -3.03 -0.09 -9.48
C SER A 32 -3.46 1.38 -9.52
N LEU A 33 -2.59 2.26 -9.99
CA LEU A 33 -2.82 3.70 -10.04
C LEU A 33 -3.00 4.18 -11.49
N GLN A 34 -4.20 4.66 -11.82
CA GLN A 34 -4.51 5.23 -13.14
C GLN A 34 -4.47 6.76 -13.06
N THR A 35 -3.68 7.41 -13.92
CA THR A 35 -3.42 8.87 -13.85
C THR A 35 -4.68 9.72 -13.91
N TRP A 36 -5.65 9.35 -14.74
CA TRP A 36 -6.92 10.07 -14.89
C TRP A 36 -7.85 9.95 -13.67
N ALA A 37 -7.71 8.88 -12.89
CA ALA A 37 -8.50 8.63 -11.70
C ALA A 37 -7.82 9.17 -10.44
N ILE A 38 -6.57 8.76 -10.19
CA ILE A 38 -5.84 9.11 -8.96
C ILE A 38 -5.32 10.55 -8.96
N GLY A 39 -5.10 11.14 -10.14
CA GLY A 39 -4.60 12.52 -10.26
C GLY A 39 -5.63 13.59 -9.87
N ARG A 40 -6.89 13.21 -9.61
CA ARG A 40 -7.91 14.14 -9.12
C ARG A 40 -7.60 14.54 -7.67
N PRO A 41 -7.88 15.78 -7.23
CA PRO A 41 -7.47 16.26 -5.91
C PRO A 41 -7.93 15.40 -4.73
N ALA A 42 -9.15 14.87 -4.75
CA ALA A 42 -9.68 14.06 -3.66
C ALA A 42 -9.03 12.67 -3.56
N PRO A 43 -8.96 11.85 -4.64
CA PRO A 43 -8.19 10.61 -4.65
C PRO A 43 -6.69 10.79 -4.36
N LEU A 44 -6.07 11.88 -4.85
CA LEU A 44 -4.67 12.15 -4.58
C LEU A 44 -4.41 12.38 -3.09
N ARG A 45 -5.31 13.09 -2.39
CA ARG A 45 -5.24 13.26 -0.93
C ARG A 45 -5.35 11.91 -0.21
N ILE A 46 -6.21 11.01 -0.68
CA ILE A 46 -6.36 9.66 -0.12
C ILE A 46 -5.06 8.86 -0.30
N LEU A 47 -4.46 8.89 -1.49
CA LEU A 47 -3.16 8.24 -1.73
C LEU A 47 -2.07 8.79 -0.80
N LYS A 48 -2.01 10.12 -0.63
CA LYS A 48 -1.06 10.75 0.28
C LYS A 48 -1.21 10.23 1.71
N LEU A 49 -2.43 10.22 2.25
CA LEU A 49 -2.71 9.72 3.60
C LEU A 49 -2.36 8.24 3.76
N PHE A 50 -2.60 7.44 2.71
CA PHE A 50 -2.21 6.03 2.71
C PHE A 50 -0.69 5.86 2.77
N LEU A 51 0.07 6.60 1.94
CA LEU A 51 1.53 6.56 1.96
C LEU A 51 2.11 7.05 3.30
N GLU A 52 1.52 8.09 3.90
CA GLU A 52 1.89 8.57 5.23
C GLU A 52 1.67 7.50 6.31
N ASN A 53 0.57 6.73 6.21
CA ASN A 53 0.33 5.59 7.10
C ASN A 53 1.42 4.52 6.94
N LEU A 54 1.72 4.10 5.70
CA LEU A 54 2.74 3.10 5.41
C LEU A 54 4.11 3.47 5.96
N LEU A 55 4.52 4.73 5.83
CA LEU A 55 5.81 5.21 6.34
C LEU A 55 5.95 5.11 7.86
N GLY A 56 4.85 4.92 8.60
CA GLY A 56 4.87 4.65 10.04
C GLY A 56 5.19 3.20 10.41
N HIS A 57 5.22 2.27 9.45
CA HIS A 57 5.56 0.87 9.69
C HIS A 57 7.04 0.60 9.37
N GLU A 58 7.67 -0.23 10.19
CA GLU A 58 9.02 -0.71 9.95
C GLU A 58 9.02 -1.86 8.93
N GLU A 59 10.20 -2.20 8.41
CA GLU A 59 10.40 -3.36 7.53
C GLU A 59 9.57 -3.39 6.22
N LEU A 60 9.14 -2.22 5.74
CA LEU A 60 8.52 -2.08 4.42
C LEU A 60 9.54 -1.91 3.30
N TRP A 61 9.32 -2.61 2.19
CA TRP A 61 10.09 -2.46 0.97
C TRP A 61 9.22 -1.89 -0.16
N PHE A 62 9.43 -0.61 -0.48
CA PHE A 62 8.87 0.00 -1.69
C PHE A 62 9.72 -0.42 -2.89
N ALA A 63 9.17 -1.32 -3.70
CA ALA A 63 9.88 -1.95 -4.81
C ALA A 63 9.18 -1.73 -6.15
N ARG A 64 9.96 -1.68 -7.22
CA ARG A 64 9.47 -1.87 -8.58
C ARG A 64 9.22 -3.36 -8.82
N ALA A 65 8.29 -3.67 -9.72
CA ALA A 65 7.98 -5.07 -10.06
C ALA A 65 9.22 -5.85 -10.55
N SER A 66 10.16 -5.21 -11.24
CA SER A 66 11.42 -5.82 -11.67
C SER A 66 12.33 -6.22 -10.51
N GLU A 67 12.33 -5.45 -9.42
CA GLU A 67 13.12 -5.74 -8.23
C GLU A 67 12.54 -6.92 -7.46
N ILE A 68 11.21 -7.00 -7.39
CA ILE A 68 10.51 -8.17 -6.82
C ILE A 68 10.86 -9.42 -7.63
N ALA A 69 10.75 -9.36 -8.97
CA ALA A 69 11.10 -10.49 -9.84
C ALA A 69 12.55 -10.96 -9.62
N ALA A 70 13.50 -10.02 -9.52
CA ALA A 70 14.90 -10.34 -9.22
C ALA A 70 15.10 -10.92 -7.81
N SER A 71 14.23 -10.59 -6.84
CA SER A 71 14.30 -11.13 -5.48
C SER A 71 13.81 -12.58 -5.37
N CYS A 72 12.82 -12.97 -6.17
CA CYS A 72 12.23 -14.32 -6.15
C CYS A 72 13.05 -15.34 -6.96
N GLY A 73 13.89 -14.88 -7.88
CA GLY A 73 14.73 -15.74 -8.73
C GLY A 73 16.04 -16.21 -8.07
N ARG A 74 16.19 -16.03 -6.77
CA ARG A 74 17.33 -16.50 -5.95
C ARG A 74 16.86 -17.59 -5.01
#